data_AF-A0A1F8U9L8-F1
#
_entry.id   AF-A0A1F8U9L8-F1
#
_cell.length_a   1.000
_cell.length_b   1.000
_cell.length_c   1.000
_cell.angle_alpha   90.00
_cell.angle_beta   90.00
_cell.angle_gamma   90.00
#
_symmetry.space_group_name_H-M   'P 1'
#
loop_
_entity.id
_entity.type
_entity.pdbx_description
1 polymer ?
#
loop_
_entity_poly.entity_id
_entity_poly.type
_entity_poly.pdbx_seq_one_letter_code
_entity_poly.pdbx_strand_id
1 'polypeptide(L)'
;MFGFGKAKKQENQFIIAVKDFAETRKSLEAETLSVPFDKSIYRDLIATAANEVNNLKELGKFIKLQNKNKGEVKHYWEGLIVQGYTLMDVHYDKKTPAIERLCDTGKFKFVCRA
;
A
#
# COMPACT_ATOMS: atom_id res chain seq x y z
N MET A 1 -6.60 -37.42 0.41
CA MET A 1 -5.83 -36.46 -0.41
C MET A 1 -6.42 -35.08 -0.18
N PHE A 2 -5.76 -34.22 0.59
CA PHE A 2 -6.21 -32.84 0.77
C PHE A 2 -5.64 -32.00 -0.37
N GLY A 3 -6.50 -31.58 -1.28
CA GLY A 3 -6.16 -30.63 -2.33
C GLY A 3 -5.85 -29.28 -1.69
N PHE A 4 -4.58 -28.94 -1.56
CA PHE A 4 -4.15 -27.57 -1.33
C PHE A 4 -4.51 -26.77 -2.58
N GLY A 5 -5.69 -26.15 -2.55
CA GLY A 5 -6.13 -25.19 -3.55
C GLY A 5 -5.04 -24.14 -3.70
N LYS A 6 -4.46 -24.08 -4.90
CA LYS A 6 -3.52 -23.03 -5.30
C LYS A 6 -4.14 -21.69 -4.91
N ALA A 7 -3.54 -20.99 -3.95
CA ALA A 7 -3.87 -19.60 -3.70
C ALA A 7 -3.75 -18.90 -5.06
N LYS A 8 -4.87 -18.39 -5.60
CA LYS A 8 -4.85 -17.58 -6.80
C LYS A 8 -3.82 -16.49 -6.53
N LYS A 9 -2.74 -16.50 -7.32
CA LYS A 9 -1.74 -15.44 -7.32
C LYS A 9 -2.54 -14.14 -7.39
N GLN A 10 -2.44 -13.31 -6.37
CA GLN A 10 -3.14 -12.04 -6.32
C GLN A 10 -2.50 -11.13 -7.37
N GLU A 11 -2.86 -11.35 -8.63
CA GLU A 11 -2.44 -10.51 -9.72
C GLU A 11 -2.92 -9.10 -9.41
N ASN A 12 -1.99 -8.14 -9.50
CA ASN A 12 -2.25 -6.73 -9.25
C ASN A 12 -2.51 -6.31 -7.79
N GLN A 13 -2.15 -7.13 -6.79
CA GLN A 13 -2.07 -6.66 -5.40
C GLN A 13 -0.68 -6.18 -5.03
N PHE A 14 -0.63 -5.05 -4.34
CA PHE A 14 0.60 -4.35 -3.99
C PHE A 14 0.50 -3.78 -2.59
N ILE A 15 1.64 -3.70 -1.92
CA ILE A 15 1.80 -2.94 -0.70
C ILE A 15 2.37 -1.58 -1.07
N ILE A 16 1.66 -0.54 -0.65
CA ILE A 16 2.12 0.84 -0.73
C ILE A 16 2.20 1.45 0.67
N ALA A 17 2.94 2.55 0.81
CA ALA A 17 2.97 3.35 2.01
C ALA A 17 2.47 4.76 1.69
N VAL A 18 1.48 5.24 2.43
CA VAL A 18 0.91 6.57 2.27
C VAL A 18 1.21 7.40 3.51
N LYS A 19 1.91 8.52 3.32
CA LYS A 19 2.30 9.42 4.40
C LYS A 19 1.10 10.23 4.87
N ASP A 20 0.97 10.38 6.20
CA ASP A 20 -0.04 11.23 6.84
C ASP A 20 -1.45 10.94 6.27
N PHE A 21 -1.84 9.67 6.27
CA PHE A 21 -2.96 9.16 5.48
C PHE A 21 -4.26 9.97 5.59
N ALA A 22 -4.63 10.39 6.81
CA ALA A 22 -5.82 11.19 7.04
C ALA A 22 -5.78 12.56 6.33
N GLU A 23 -4.61 13.22 6.31
CA GLU A 23 -4.40 14.48 5.61
C GLU A 23 -4.32 14.28 4.10
N THR A 24 -3.62 13.23 3.65
CA THR A 24 -3.52 12.88 2.24
C THR A 24 -4.89 12.57 1.65
N ARG A 25 -5.74 11.83 2.37
CA ARG A 25 -7.13 11.55 1.97
C ARG A 25 -7.96 12.83 1.85
N LYS A 26 -7.91 13.72 2.86
CA LYS A 26 -8.58 15.02 2.81
C LYS A 26 -8.11 15.87 1.62
N SER A 27 -6.81 15.87 1.34
CA SER A 27 -6.23 16.61 0.22
C SER A 27 -6.63 16.03 -1.15
N LEU A 28 -6.85 14.72 -1.23
CA LEU A 28 -7.40 14.07 -2.44
C LEU A 28 -8.88 14.37 -2.63
N GLU A 29 -9.65 14.42 -1.54
CA GLU A 29 -11.09 14.78 -1.57
C GLU A 29 -11.27 16.26 -1.96
N ALA A 30 -10.42 17.16 -1.44
CA ALA A 30 -10.41 18.59 -1.76
C ALA A 30 -9.69 18.94 -3.08
N GLU A 31 -9.13 17.95 -3.78
CA GLU A 31 -8.33 18.13 -5.00
C GLU A 31 -7.13 19.09 -4.86
N THR A 32 -6.62 19.29 -3.67
CA THR A 32 -5.47 20.17 -3.39
C THR A 32 -4.13 19.43 -3.42
N LEU A 33 -4.17 18.09 -3.51
CA LEU A 33 -2.96 17.27 -3.53
C LEU A 33 -2.16 17.49 -4.82
N SER A 34 -0.90 17.92 -4.68
CA SER A 34 0.05 17.97 -5.79
C SER A 34 0.65 16.57 -6.02
N VAL A 35 0.34 15.98 -7.18
CA VAL A 35 0.79 14.65 -7.61
C VAL A 35 1.12 14.67 -9.10
N PRO A 36 2.05 13.80 -9.56
CA PRO A 36 2.51 13.79 -10.95
C PRO A 36 1.48 13.23 -11.95
N PHE A 37 0.49 12.48 -11.48
CA PHE A 37 -0.58 11.90 -12.31
C PHE A 37 -1.95 12.37 -11.85
N ASP A 38 -2.98 12.01 -12.61
CA ASP A 38 -4.36 12.34 -12.30
C ASP A 38 -4.76 11.86 -10.89
N LYS A 39 -5.33 12.79 -10.10
CA LYS A 39 -5.76 12.57 -8.71
C LYS A 39 -6.80 11.46 -8.59
N SER A 40 -7.62 11.25 -9.63
CA SER A 40 -8.59 10.16 -9.68
C SER A 40 -7.92 8.79 -9.54
N ILE A 41 -6.75 8.60 -10.15
CA ILE A 41 -5.99 7.34 -10.07
C ILE A 41 -5.55 7.06 -8.63
N TYR A 42 -5.10 8.08 -7.90
CA TYR A 42 -4.73 7.96 -6.50
C TYR A 42 -5.94 7.69 -5.60
N ARG A 43 -7.08 8.35 -5.89
CA ARG A 43 -8.33 8.13 -5.17
C ARG A 43 -8.82 6.69 -5.35
N ASP A 44 -8.84 6.20 -6.59
CA ASP A 44 -9.20 4.81 -6.91
C ASP A 44 -8.27 3.84 -6.18
N LEU A 45 -6.95 4.07 -6.26
CA LEU A 45 -5.94 3.20 -5.63
C LEU A 45 -6.18 3.03 -4.13
N ILE A 46 -6.34 4.15 -3.41
CA ILE A 46 -6.60 4.11 -1.96
C ILE A 46 -7.95 3.48 -1.66
N ALA A 47 -8.97 3.70 -2.49
CA ALA A 47 -10.30 3.12 -2.31
C ALA A 47 -10.29 1.58 -2.44
N THR A 48 -9.32 1.00 -3.14
CA THR A 48 -9.14 -0.46 -3.21
C THR A 48 -8.49 -1.08 -1.98
N ALA A 49 -8.07 -0.27 -1.00
CA ALA A 49 -7.33 -0.77 0.15
C ALA A 49 -8.16 -1.78 0.95
N ALA A 50 -7.70 -3.02 1.00
CA ALA A 50 -8.38 -4.09 1.73
C ALA A 50 -7.96 -4.12 3.20
N ASN A 51 -6.68 -3.83 3.46
CA ASN A 51 -6.09 -3.80 4.79
C ASN A 51 -5.13 -2.62 4.88
N GLU A 52 -5.07 -2.01 6.06
CA GLU A 52 -4.13 -0.94 6.37
C GLU A 52 -3.51 -1.12 7.76
N VAL A 53 -2.30 -0.62 7.95
CA VAL A 53 -1.65 -0.57 9.26
C VAL A 53 -0.77 0.66 9.40
N ASN A 54 -0.90 1.35 10.52
CA ASN A 54 -0.16 2.57 10.85
C ASN A 54 0.50 2.51 12.23
N ASN A 55 0.55 1.33 12.86
CA ASN A 55 1.10 1.17 14.19
C ASN A 55 1.90 -0.13 14.32
N LEU A 56 2.93 -0.10 15.17
CA LEU A 56 3.87 -1.22 15.33
C LEU A 56 3.23 -2.45 16.00
N LYS A 57 2.15 -2.26 16.78
CA LYS A 57 1.47 -3.34 17.50
C LYS A 57 0.77 -4.29 16.52
N GLU A 58 0.19 -3.74 15.45
CA GLU A 58 -0.57 -4.50 14.46
C GLU A 58 0.26 -4.92 13.24
N LEU A 59 1.44 -4.33 13.05
CA LEU A 59 2.35 -4.64 11.94
C LEU A 59 2.62 -6.14 11.79
N GLY A 60 2.83 -6.85 12.90
CA GLY A 60 3.06 -8.29 12.87
C GLY A 60 1.88 -9.11 12.34
N LYS A 61 0.64 -8.64 12.54
CA LYS A 61 -0.56 -9.26 11.95
C LYS A 61 -0.65 -8.93 10.46
N PHE A 62 -0.40 -7.67 10.10
CA PHE A 62 -0.39 -7.22 8.71
C PHE A 62 0.61 -8.02 7.85
N ILE A 63 1.86 -8.17 8.30
CA ILE A 63 2.88 -8.99 7.61
C ILE A 63 2.40 -10.42 7.33
N LYS A 64 1.71 -11.03 8.30
CA LYS A 64 1.16 -12.40 8.17
C LYS A 64 0.01 -12.46 7.16
N LEU A 65 -0.88 -11.48 7.15
CA LEU A 65 -1.98 -11.39 6.19
C LEU A 65 -1.45 -11.31 4.75
N GLN A 66 -0.35 -10.58 4.56
CA GLN A 66 0.32 -10.42 3.27
C GLN A 66 1.28 -11.56 2.91
N ASN A 67 1.29 -12.64 3.70
CA ASN A 67 2.16 -13.81 3.52
C ASN A 67 3.64 -13.44 3.32
N LYS A 68 4.13 -12.38 3.99
CA LYS A 68 5.53 -11.93 3.91
C LYS A 68 6.39 -12.53 5.01
N ASN A 69 7.67 -12.73 4.70
CA ASN A 69 8.66 -13.12 5.70
C ASN A 69 8.93 -11.94 6.63
N LYS A 70 8.55 -12.07 7.90
CA LYS A 70 8.76 -11.06 8.93
C LYS A 70 10.23 -10.66 9.07
N GLY A 71 11.17 -11.60 8.96
CA GLY A 71 12.60 -11.30 9.09
C GLY A 71 13.13 -10.34 8.01
N GLU A 72 12.52 -10.37 6.82
CA GLU A 72 12.95 -9.57 5.67
C GLU A 72 12.30 -8.18 5.67
N VAL A 73 11.02 -8.09 6.01
CA VAL A 73 10.26 -6.84 5.81
C VAL A 73 10.10 -5.99 7.07
N LYS A 74 10.20 -6.60 8.26
CA LYS A 74 9.80 -5.97 9.52
C LYS A 74 10.49 -4.62 9.73
N HIS A 75 11.83 -4.57 9.72
CA HIS A 75 12.55 -3.34 10.05
C HIS A 75 12.28 -2.20 9.08
N TYR A 76 12.17 -2.51 7.79
CA TYR A 76 11.83 -1.52 6.78
C TYR A 76 10.41 -0.97 7.00
N TRP A 77 9.45 -1.84 7.24
CA TRP A 77 8.04 -1.47 7.46
C TRP A 77 7.84 -0.71 8.78
N GLU A 78 8.56 -1.09 9.84
CA GLU A 78 8.61 -0.34 11.10
C GLU A 78 9.13 1.09 10.87
N GLY A 79 10.21 1.23 10.08
CA GLY A 79 10.77 2.54 9.73
C GLY A 79 9.78 3.43 8.98
N LEU A 80 9.00 2.87 8.06
CA LEU A 80 7.94 3.60 7.37
C LEU A 80 6.85 4.08 8.34
N ILE A 81 6.38 3.21 9.23
CA ILE A 81 5.37 3.58 10.24
C ILE A 81 5.88 4.69 11.15
N VAL A 82 7.11 4.59 11.64
CA VAL A 82 7.74 5.63 12.49
C VAL A 82 7.86 6.96 11.76
N GLN A 83 8.05 6.95 10.44
CA GLN A 83 8.08 8.16 9.60
C GLN A 83 6.69 8.74 9.29
N GLY A 84 5.61 8.20 9.87
CA GLY A 84 4.24 8.66 9.67
C GLY A 84 3.54 8.06 8.46
N TYR A 85 4.02 6.93 7.94
CA TYR A 85 3.35 6.23 6.83
C TYR A 85 2.34 5.19 7.36
N THR A 86 1.21 5.11 6.67
CA THR A 86 0.28 3.98 6.73
C THR A 86 0.61 3.02 5.61
N LEU A 87 0.87 1.75 5.92
CA LEU A 87 1.00 0.69 4.93
C LEU A 87 -0.39 0.22 4.50
N MET A 88 -0.58 0.03 3.20
CA MET A 88 -1.87 -0.35 2.62
C MET A 88 -1.66 -1.48 1.61
N ASP A 89 -2.52 -2.48 1.68
CA ASP A 89 -2.68 -3.53 0.67
C ASP A 89 -3.75 -3.09 -0.33
N VAL A 90 -3.31 -2.76 -1.54
CA VAL A 90 -4.12 -2.15 -2.60
C VAL A 90 -4.14 -3.01 -3.85
N HIS A 91 -5.22 -2.87 -4.62
CA HIS A 91 -5.35 -3.46 -5.95
C HIS A 91 -5.14 -2.41 -7.03
N TYR A 92 -4.31 -2.71 -8.03
CA TYR A 92 -4.02 -1.79 -9.13
C TYR A 92 -3.92 -2.50 -10.49
N ASP A 93 -4.99 -2.42 -11.26
CA ASP A 93 -5.17 -3.12 -12.55
C ASP A 93 -4.67 -2.34 -13.78
N LYS A 94 -4.39 -1.04 -13.62
CA LYS A 94 -3.93 -0.19 -14.72
C LYS A 94 -2.47 -0.50 -15.06
N LYS A 95 -2.16 -0.56 -16.37
CA LYS A 95 -0.79 -0.76 -16.86
C LYS A 95 0.02 0.54 -16.95
N THR A 96 -0.67 1.67 -17.11
CA THR A 96 -0.06 2.99 -17.30
C THR A 96 -0.83 4.03 -16.48
N PRO A 97 -0.16 4.79 -15.59
CA PRO A 97 1.25 4.65 -15.20
C PRO A 97 1.52 3.33 -14.46
N ALA A 98 2.78 2.87 -14.46
CA ALA A 98 3.16 1.75 -13.61
C ALA A 98 3.05 2.15 -12.12
N ILE A 99 2.68 1.23 -11.23
CA ILE A 99 2.45 1.54 -9.82
C ILE A 99 3.70 2.10 -9.14
N GLU A 100 4.88 1.64 -9.53
CA GLU A 100 6.15 2.14 -9.02
C GLU A 100 6.32 3.63 -9.32
N ARG A 101 5.94 4.07 -10.53
CA ARG A 101 5.97 5.49 -10.91
C ARG A 101 4.88 6.29 -10.21
N LEU A 102 3.69 5.70 -10.06
CA LEU A 102 2.59 6.33 -9.33
C LEU A 102 2.98 6.63 -7.88
N CYS A 103 3.75 5.72 -7.28
CA CYS A 103 4.21 5.77 -5.89
C CYS A 103 5.70 6.13 -5.76
N ASP A 104 6.21 7.01 -6.63
CA ASP A 104 7.55 7.60 -6.51
C ASP A 104 7.46 9.05 -6.01
N THR A 105 6.75 9.24 -4.90
CA THR A 105 6.58 10.57 -4.30
C THR A 105 6.88 10.52 -2.81
N GLY A 106 7.20 11.67 -2.20
CA GLY A 106 7.35 11.75 -0.74
C GLY A 106 6.07 11.41 0.04
N LYS A 107 4.90 11.37 -0.62
CA LYS A 107 3.60 11.04 -0.02
C LYS A 107 3.15 9.61 -0.27
N PHE A 108 3.43 9.05 -1.44
CA PHE A 108 3.13 7.67 -1.82
C PHE A 108 4.44 6.97 -2.13
N LYS A 109 4.70 5.86 -1.44
CA LYS A 109 5.86 5.00 -1.68
C LYS A 109 5.42 3.61 -2.08
N PHE A 110 6.01 3.10 -3.15
CA PHE A 110 5.93 1.69 -3.47
C PHE A 110 6.73 0.89 -2.43
N VAL A 111 6.14 -0.19 -1.90
CA VAL A 111 6.82 -1.05 -0.91
C VAL A 111 7.21 -2.37 -1.56
N CYS A 112 6.23 -3.15 -2.00
CA CYS A 112 6.44 -4.40 -2.71
C CYS A 112 5.15 -4.89 -3.36
N ARG A 113 5.24 -5.94 -4.18
CA ARG A 113 4.05 -6.72 -4.57
C ARG A 113 3.54 -7.53 -3.36
N ALA A 114 2.23 -7.66 -3.18
CA ALA A 114 1.62 -8.50 -2.15
C ALA A 114 1.92 -9.99 -2.40
#